data_AF-A0A1F9FJ60-F1
#
_entry.id   AF-A0A1F9FJ60-F1
#
_cell.length_a   1.000
_cell.length_b   1.000
_cell.length_c   1.000
_cell.angle_alpha   90.00
_cell.angle_beta   90.00
_cell.angle_gamma   90.00
#
_symmetry.space_group_name_H-M   'P 1'
#
loop_
_entity.id
_entity.type
_entity.pdbx_description
1 polymer ?
#
loop_
_entity_poly.entity_id
_entity_poly.type
_entity_poly.pdbx_seq_one_letter_code
_entity_poly.pdbx_strand_id
1 'polypeptide(L)'
;MARPMESSTKRPRVSIDVQPELRRRLRLAAAKRDLTVRQYVLEAIEEQLQEDLGDEREGMLALTAKADPVLEELWDNSKDAAYDRL
;
A
#
# COMPACT_ATOMS: atom_id res chain seq x y z
N MET A 1 -26.66 -19.17 -19.18
CA MET A 1 -25.42 -18.81 -18.45
C MET A 1 -25.14 -17.35 -18.68
N ALA A 2 -25.10 -16.53 -17.62
CA ALA A 2 -24.69 -15.12 -17.70
C ALA A 2 -23.49 -14.93 -16.76
N ARG A 3 -22.38 -14.40 -17.29
CA ARG A 3 -21.16 -14.10 -16.53
C ARG A 3 -21.48 -13.02 -15.48
N PRO A 4 -21.06 -13.14 -14.22
CA PRO A 4 -21.16 -12.03 -13.29
C PRO A 4 -20.19 -10.94 -13.74
N MET A 5 -20.73 -9.76 -14.05
CA MET A 5 -19.97 -8.54 -14.26
C MET A 5 -19.30 -8.18 -12.94
N GLU A 6 -17.97 -8.02 -12.96
CA GLU A 6 -17.20 -7.56 -11.82
C GLU A 6 -17.81 -6.25 -11.31
N SER A 7 -18.38 -6.30 -10.10
CA SER A 7 -18.90 -5.12 -9.44
C SER A 7 -17.72 -4.18 -9.23
N SER A 8 -17.69 -3.07 -9.96
CA SER A 8 -16.68 -2.04 -9.76
C SER A 8 -16.77 -1.57 -8.31
N THR A 9 -15.87 -2.04 -7.45
CA THR A 9 -15.80 -1.62 -6.05
C THR A 9 -15.68 -0.11 -6.02
N LYS A 10 -16.73 0.55 -5.51
CA LYS A 10 -16.81 2.02 -5.47
C LYS A 10 -15.66 2.53 -4.61
N ARG A 11 -14.77 3.35 -5.18
CA ARG A 11 -13.69 3.98 -4.42
C ARG A 11 -14.30 4.84 -3.29
N PRO A 12 -13.88 4.65 -2.03
CA PRO A 12 -14.37 5.45 -0.93
C PRO A 12 -13.99 6.92 -1.14
N ARG A 13 -14.90 7.84 -0.76
CA ARG A 13 -14.68 9.28 -0.89
C ARG A 13 -14.26 9.84 0.47
N VAL A 14 -13.16 10.58 0.50
CA VAL A 14 -12.71 11.33 1.67
C VAL A 14 -12.96 12.81 1.40
N SER A 15 -13.72 13.47 2.29
CA SER A 15 -13.94 14.92 2.25
C SER A 15 -13.07 15.57 3.32
N ILE A 16 -12.23 16.52 2.91
CA ILE A 16 -11.30 17.21 3.80
C ILE A 16 -11.62 18.70 3.76
N ASP A 17 -12.00 19.26 4.90
CA ASP A 17 -12.18 20.69 5.04
C ASP A 17 -10.81 21.37 5.13
N VAL A 18 -10.56 22.28 4.20
CA VAL A 18 -9.28 23.00 4.11
C VAL A 18 -9.52 24.50 4.19
N GLN A 19 -8.61 25.19 4.86
CA GLN A 19 -8.64 26.65 4.88
C GLN A 19 -8.45 27.23 3.47
N PRO A 20 -9.02 28.42 3.16
CA PRO A 20 -8.91 29.04 1.84
C PRO A 20 -7.47 29.25 1.36
N GLU A 21 -6.56 29.56 2.28
CA GLU A 21 -5.14 29.74 1.98
C GLU A 21 -4.48 28.44 1.52
N LEU A 22 -4.75 27.33 2.22
CA LEU A 22 -4.25 26.01 1.85
C LEU A 22 -4.82 25.58 0.49
N ARG A 23 -6.11 25.79 0.26
CA ARG A 23 -6.74 25.52 -1.04
C ARG A 23 -6.07 26.29 -2.17
N ARG A 24 -5.70 27.56 -1.95
CA ARG A 24 -4.97 28.38 -2.93
C ARG A 24 -3.59 27.80 -3.21
N ARG A 25 -2.84 27.41 -2.18
CA ARG A 25 -1.51 26.79 -2.32
C ARG A 25 -1.58 25.47 -3.08
N LEU A 26 -2.55 24.60 -2.75
CA LEU A 26 -2.79 23.33 -3.44
C LEU A 26 -3.07 23.55 -4.93
N ARG A 27 -3.89 24.56 -5.28
CA ARG A 27 -4.17 24.87 -6.68
C ARG A 27 -2.93 25.35 -7.43
N LEU A 28 -2.12 26.20 -6.81
CA LEU A 28 -0.87 26.69 -7.43
C LEU A 28 0.12 25.54 -7.64
N ALA A 29 0.26 24.64 -6.66
CA ALA A 29 1.15 23.49 -6.76
C ALA A 29 0.68 22.49 -7.82
N ALA A 30 -0.62 22.19 -7.88
CA ALA A 30 -1.21 21.34 -8.91
C ALA A 30 -1.01 21.94 -10.32
N ALA A 31 -1.25 23.25 -10.48
CA ALA A 31 -1.06 23.95 -11.75
C ALA A 31 0.41 23.93 -12.21
N LYS A 32 1.37 24.04 -11.30
CA LYS A 32 2.81 23.94 -11.63
C LYS A 32 3.22 22.56 -12.18
N ARG A 33 2.47 21.51 -11.84
CA ARG A 33 2.71 20.13 -12.28
C ARG A 33 1.75 19.69 -13.40
N ASP A 34 0.93 20.59 -13.94
CA ASP A 34 -0.14 20.28 -14.91
C ASP A 34 -1.13 19.20 -14.43
N LEU A 35 -1.37 19.13 -13.12
CA LEU A 35 -2.28 18.17 -12.49
C LEU A 35 -3.58 18.83 -12.03
N THR A 36 -4.64 18.03 -11.93
CA THR A 36 -5.83 18.47 -11.19
C THR A 36 -5.52 18.51 -9.70
N VAL A 37 -6.23 19.36 -8.94
CA VAL A 37 -6.08 19.42 -7.47
C VAL A 37 -6.32 18.06 -6.82
N ARG A 38 -7.25 17.25 -7.36
CA ARG A 38 -7.52 15.90 -6.86
C ARG A 38 -6.32 14.97 -7.05
N GLN A 39 -5.73 14.96 -8.25
CA GLN A 39 -4.55 14.12 -8.54
C GLN A 39 -3.37 14.55 -7.69
N TYR A 40 -3.08 15.85 -7.65
CA TYR A 40 -1.99 16.38 -6.85
C TYR A 40 -2.12 16.01 -5.37
N VAL A 41 -3.32 16.14 -4.79
CA VAL A 41 -3.55 15.77 -3.38
C VAL A 41 -3.42 14.26 -3.18
N LEU A 42 -3.92 13.44 -4.11
CA LEU A 42 -3.83 11.99 -4.01
C LEU A 42 -2.37 11.52 -4.08
N GLU A 43 -1.61 12.00 -5.08
CA GLU A 43 -0.18 11.68 -5.24
C GLU A 43 0.62 12.12 -4.02
N ALA A 44 0.38 13.33 -3.50
CA ALA A 44 1.08 13.81 -2.31
C ALA A 44 0.77 12.97 -1.06
N ILE A 45 -0.46 12.46 -0.94
CA ILE A 45 -0.83 11.54 0.15
C ILE A 45 -0.17 10.17 -0.05
N GLU A 46 -0.17 9.64 -1.27
CA GLU A 46 0.47 8.35 -1.58
C GLU A 46 1.99 8.40 -1.35
N GLU A 47 2.67 9.44 -1.82
CA GLU A 47 4.09 9.70 -1.57
C GLU A 47 4.39 9.78 -0.07
N GLN A 48 3.61 10.58 0.68
CA GLN A 48 3.79 10.71 2.13
C GLN A 48 3.53 9.40 2.87
N LEU A 49 2.51 8.63 2.48
CA LEU A 49 2.22 7.34 3.09
C LEU A 49 3.34 6.32 2.82
N GLN A 50 3.92 6.34 1.62
CA GLN A 50 5.06 5.49 1.28
C GLN A 50 6.30 5.86 2.12
N GLU A 51 6.53 7.15 2.37
CA GLU A 51 7.60 7.59 3.27
C GLU A 51 7.33 7.20 4.72
N ASP A 52 6.09 7.38 5.20
CA ASP A 52 5.71 7.14 6.61
C ASP A 52 5.64 5.65 6.97
N LEU A 53 5.17 4.81 6.03
CA LEU A 53 4.96 3.37 6.25
C LEU A 53 6.10 2.52 5.67
N GLY A 54 7.02 3.13 4.91
CA GLY A 54 7.95 2.41 4.04
C GLY A 54 7.22 1.78 2.86
N ASP A 55 7.97 1.25 1.88
CA ASP A 55 7.36 0.45 0.83
C ASP A 55 6.65 -0.74 1.51
N GLU A 56 5.33 -0.92 1.35
CA GLU A 56 4.63 -2.06 1.99
C GLU A 56 5.26 -3.41 1.59
N ARG A 57 5.96 -3.44 0.45
CA ARG A 57 6.81 -4.56 0.00
C ARG A 57 8.05 -4.75 0.87
N GLU A 58 8.73 -3.68 1.28
CA GLU A 58 9.85 -3.72 2.21
C GLU A 58 9.40 -4.10 3.62
N GLY A 59 8.24 -3.61 4.08
CA GLY A 59 7.65 -4.02 5.35
C GLY A 59 7.34 -5.52 5.41
N MET A 60 6.78 -6.09 4.32
CA MET A 60 6.47 -7.51 4.22
C MET A 60 7.75 -8.38 4.13
N LEU A 61 8.78 -7.91 3.43
CA LEU A 61 10.10 -8.57 3.35
C LEU A 61 10.90 -8.45 4.66
N ALA A 62 10.78 -7.34 5.39
CA ALA A 62 11.43 -7.15 6.68
C ALA A 62 10.77 -7.97 7.80
N LEU A 63 9.46 -8.20 7.72
CA LEU A 63 8.74 -9.09 8.64
C LEU A 63 9.10 -10.57 8.43
N THR A 64 9.36 -10.99 7.19
CA THR A 64 9.84 -12.35 6.89
C THR A 64 11.34 -12.51 7.11
N ALA A 65 12.17 -11.50 6.83
CA ALA A 65 13.62 -11.56 7.10
C ALA A 65 13.97 -11.45 8.59
N LYS A 66 13.09 -10.86 9.42
CA LYS A 66 13.19 -10.93 10.89
C LYS A 66 12.63 -12.22 11.50
N ALA A 67 12.02 -13.11 10.70
CA ALA A 67 11.68 -14.46 11.13
C ALA A 67 12.94 -15.34 11.11
N ASP A 68 13.88 -14.96 11.97
CA ASP A 68 14.90 -15.76 12.65
C ASP A 68 15.71 -16.79 11.81
N PRO A 69 17.02 -16.59 11.57
CA PRO A 69 17.88 -17.65 11.00
C PRO A 69 17.91 -18.94 11.85
N VAL A 70 17.48 -18.89 13.13
CA VAL A 70 17.29 -20.08 13.97
C VAL A 70 16.07 -20.90 13.54
N LEU A 71 15.07 -20.28 12.90
CA LEU A 71 13.89 -21.00 12.36
C LEU A 71 14.21 -21.73 11.05
N GLU A 72 15.17 -21.26 10.26
CA GLU A 72 15.66 -21.97 9.08
C GLU A 72 16.31 -23.32 9.47
N GLU A 73 17.10 -23.33 10.55
CA GLU A 73 17.74 -24.53 11.09
C GLU A 73 16.74 -25.50 11.76
N LEU A 74 15.64 -24.98 12.33
CA LEU A 74 14.55 -25.79 12.91
C LEU A 74 13.59 -26.38 11.87
N TRP A 75 13.49 -25.76 10.69
CA TRP A 75 12.64 -26.21 9.59
C TRP A 75 13.30 -27.30 8.75
N ASP A 76 14.63 -27.38 8.70
CA ASP A 76 15.37 -28.52 8.13
C ASP A 76 15.43 -29.72 9.09
N ASN A 77 14.28 -30.05 9.70
CA ASN A 77 14.15 -31.19 10.59
C ASN A 77 13.63 -32.40 9.81
N SER A 78 14.44 -33.46 9.75
CA SER A 78 14.13 -34.77 9.17
C SER A 78 12.79 -35.41 9.59
N LYS A 79 12.15 -34.91 10.65
CA LYS A 79 10.84 -35.38 11.15
C LYS A 79 9.65 -34.92 10.30
N ASP A 80 9.78 -33.83 9.53
CA ASP A 80 8.67 -33.32 8.72
C ASP A 80 8.47 -34.07 7.40
N ALA A 81 9.46 -34.88 6.98
CA ALA A 81 9.34 -35.79 5.82
C ALA A 81 8.23 -36.87 5.97
N ALA A 82 7.69 -37.05 7.18
CA ALA A 82 6.55 -37.92 7.43
C ALA A 82 5.22 -37.36 6.89
N TYR A 83 5.13 -36.04 6.67
CA TYR A 83 3.94 -35.38 6.14
C TYR A 83 3.95 -35.21 4.62
N ASP A 84 5.11 -35.37 3.96
CA ASP A 84 5.24 -35.32 2.50
C ASP A 84 4.56 -36.49 1.76
N ARG A 85 4.06 -37.49 2.49
CA ARG A 85 3.40 -38.68 1.93
C ARG A 85 1.91 -38.82 2.27
N LEU A 86 1.28 -37.74 2.74
CA LEU A 86 -0.19 -37.63 2.79
C LEU A 86 -0.71 -36.99 1.51
#